data_AF-A0AAE1AYZ7-F1
#
_entry.id   AF-A0AAE1AYZ7-F1
#
_cell.length_a   1.000
_cell.length_b   1.000
_cell.length_c   1.000
_cell.angle_alpha   90.00
_cell.angle_beta   90.00
_cell.angle_gamma   90.00
#
_symmetry.space_group_name_H-M   'P 1'
#
loop_
_entity.id
_entity.type
_entity.pdbx_description
1 polymer ?
#
loop_
_entity_poly.entity_id
_entity_poly.type
_entity_poly.pdbx_seq_one_letter_code
_entity_poly.pdbx_strand_id
1 'polypeptide(L)'
;MLLLLVTTTIVCYCRHEDDGMLLLLVTTTIVCYCRHEDDGMLLLLVSRTIVCYCRHEDGGMLLLLVTTTIVCYCRHEDDGMLLLLVTTTIVCYCRHEDDGMLLLLVTTTIVCYCRHEDDGMLLLLVSRTIVCYCRHEDDGMLLLLVTTTIVCYCRHEDDGMLLLLVTTTIVCYCRHEDDGMLLILVTTTMVRYCRHEDDGMLLLLVSRTTAN
;
A
#
# COMPACT_ATOMS: atom_id res chain seq x y z
N MET A 1 26.16 -5.42 -2.18
CA MET A 1 25.45 -5.75 -0.92
C MET A 1 26.11 -5.07 0.28
N LEU A 2 25.40 -4.18 0.97
CA LEU A 2 25.82 -3.58 2.24
C LEU A 2 25.00 -4.19 3.38
N LEU A 3 25.66 -4.65 4.45
CA LEU A 3 25.04 -5.17 5.67
C LEU A 3 25.43 -4.28 6.86
N LEU A 4 24.45 -3.79 7.63
CA LEU A 4 24.75 -3.01 8.84
C LEU A 4 23.84 -3.39 10.01
N LEU A 5 24.47 -3.60 11.17
CA LEU A 5 23.79 -3.80 12.46
C LEU A 5 23.90 -2.53 13.28
N VAL A 6 22.77 -1.95 13.68
CA VAL A 6 22.72 -0.70 14.43
C VAL A 6 21.87 -0.86 15.68
N THR A 7 22.46 -0.61 16.84
CA THR A 7 21.78 -0.67 18.14
C THR A 7 21.33 0.70 18.65
N THR A 8 21.70 1.77 17.95
CA THR A 8 21.36 3.16 18.25
C THR A 8 20.49 3.76 17.14
N THR A 9 19.99 4.97 17.38
CA THR A 9 19.35 5.74 16.31
C THR A 9 20.37 6.06 15.22
N ILE A 10 19.98 5.92 13.96
CA ILE A 10 20.84 6.24 12.81
C ILE A 10 20.06 6.98 11.73
N VAL A 11 20.76 7.85 11.01
CA VAL A 11 20.33 8.38 9.73
C VAL A 11 21.24 7.79 8.67
N CYS A 12 20.67 7.13 7.67
CA CYS A 12 21.39 6.45 6.61
C CYS A 12 21.10 7.13 5.27
N TYR A 13 22.15 7.38 4.51
CA TYR A 13 22.07 7.87 3.13
C TYR A 13 22.78 6.87 2.23
N CYS A 14 22.05 6.29 1.29
CA CYS A 14 22.56 5.32 0.35
C CYS A 14 22.22 5.76 -1.07
N ARG A 15 23.22 5.70 -1.94
CA ARG A 15 23.08 5.90 -3.38
C ARG A 15 23.81 4.77 -4.09
N HIS A 16 23.10 4.09 -4.98
CA HIS A 16 23.63 3.04 -5.83
C HIS A 16 23.41 3.47 -7.27
N GLU A 17 24.52 3.59 -8.03
CA GLU A 17 24.47 3.86 -9.47
C GLU A 17 24.17 2.55 -10.20
N ASP A 18 24.96 1.51 -9.96
CA ASP A 18 24.70 0.15 -10.45
C ASP A 18 23.79 -0.67 -9.51
N ASP A 19 23.43 -1.89 -9.94
CA ASP A 19 22.69 -2.89 -9.18
C ASP A 19 23.10 -2.94 -7.69
N GLY A 20 22.11 -2.71 -6.82
CA GLY A 20 22.35 -2.43 -5.41
C GLY A 20 21.49 -3.27 -4.48
N MET A 21 22.10 -3.78 -3.41
CA MET A 21 21.37 -4.36 -2.29
C MET A 21 21.82 -3.76 -0.96
N LEU A 22 20.86 -3.28 -0.17
CA LEU A 22 21.06 -2.74 1.17
C LEU A 22 20.24 -3.53 2.20
N LEU A 23 20.92 -4.07 3.21
CA LEU A 23 20.30 -4.76 4.35
C LEU A 23 20.70 -4.06 5.66
N LEU A 24 19.72 -3.53 6.39
CA LEU A 24 19.93 -2.95 7.72
C LEU A 24 19.10 -3.68 8.79
N LEU A 25 19.77 -4.01 9.89
CA LEU A 25 19.16 -4.54 11.11
C LEU A 25 19.27 -3.47 12.20
N VAL A 26 18.14 -2.87 12.60
CA VAL A 26 18.12 -1.73 13.53
C VAL A 26 17.22 -2.03 14.73
N THR A 27 17.76 -1.98 15.95
CA THR A 27 16.96 -2.29 17.17
C THR A 27 16.16 -1.10 17.69
N THR A 28 16.44 0.11 17.19
CA THR A 28 15.78 1.33 17.63
C THR A 28 15.11 2.05 16.46
N THR A 29 15.55 3.27 16.15
CA THR A 29 14.92 4.14 15.16
C THR A 29 15.88 4.41 14.00
N ILE A 30 15.36 4.42 12.78
CA ILE A 30 16.13 4.74 11.58
C ILE A 30 15.38 5.74 10.70
N VAL A 31 16.14 6.67 10.12
CA VAL A 31 15.73 7.41 8.93
C VAL A 31 16.63 6.96 7.78
N CYS A 32 16.10 6.32 6.74
CA CYS A 32 16.85 5.96 5.52
C CYS A 32 16.41 6.85 4.36
N TYR A 33 17.40 7.37 3.66
CA TYR A 33 17.29 7.97 2.35
C TYR A 33 18.07 7.10 1.39
N CYS A 34 17.37 6.46 0.48
CA CYS A 34 17.92 5.39 -0.32
C CYS A 34 17.50 5.64 -1.79
N ARG A 35 18.49 5.78 -2.68
CA ARG A 35 18.27 5.99 -4.12
C ARG A 35 19.04 4.94 -4.92
N HIS A 36 18.35 4.28 -5.83
CA HIS A 36 18.90 3.34 -6.79
C HIS A 36 18.62 3.91 -8.19
N GLU A 37 19.66 4.07 -9.01
CA GLU A 37 19.47 4.39 -10.43
C GLU A 37 19.14 3.10 -11.18
N ASP A 38 19.99 2.06 -11.11
CA ASP A 38 19.68 0.71 -11.64
C ASP A 38 18.89 -0.17 -10.63
N ASP A 39 18.78 -1.48 -10.90
CA ASP A 39 18.03 -2.46 -10.10
C ASP A 39 18.42 -2.43 -8.61
N GLY A 40 17.43 -2.21 -7.75
CA GLY A 40 17.64 -1.97 -6.34
C GLY A 40 16.83 -2.86 -5.41
N MET A 41 17.47 -3.41 -4.38
CA MET A 41 16.79 -4.07 -3.27
C MET A 41 17.15 -3.44 -1.93
N LEU A 42 16.13 -3.03 -1.18
CA LEU A 42 16.26 -2.49 0.17
C LEU A 42 15.48 -3.33 1.18
N LEU A 43 16.19 -3.93 2.13
CA LEU A 43 15.64 -4.74 3.21
C LEU A 43 15.95 -4.11 4.57
N LEU A 44 14.92 -3.69 5.30
CA LEU A 44 15.06 -3.07 6.62
C LEU A 44 14.26 -3.83 7.66
N LEU A 45 14.96 -4.36 8.67
CA LEU A 45 14.36 -5.01 9.83
C LEU A 45 14.55 -4.10 11.04
N VAL A 46 13.47 -3.49 11.52
CA VAL A 46 13.51 -2.42 12.54
C VAL A 46 12.63 -2.74 13.74
N SER A 47 13.20 -2.75 14.94
CA SER A 47 12.44 -3.10 16.17
C SER A 47 11.69 -1.94 16.83
N ARG A 48 11.80 -0.71 16.33
CA ARG A 48 10.91 0.38 16.73
C ARG A 48 10.35 1.11 15.52
N THR A 49 10.99 2.18 15.08
CA THR A 49 10.38 3.14 14.16
C THR A 49 11.26 3.35 12.94
N ILE A 50 10.65 3.50 11.77
CA ILE A 50 11.35 3.88 10.54
C ILE A 50 10.66 5.05 9.85
N VAL A 51 11.49 5.90 9.27
CA VAL A 51 11.12 6.79 8.16
C VAL A 51 11.97 6.41 6.94
N CYS A 52 11.36 5.87 5.87
CA CYS A 52 12.03 5.52 4.60
C CYS A 52 11.67 6.56 3.55
N TYR A 53 12.68 7.10 2.88
CA TYR A 53 12.55 7.83 1.62
C TYR A 53 13.33 7.07 0.58
N CYS A 54 12.62 6.44 -0.34
CA CYS A 54 13.14 5.34 -1.13
C CYS A 54 12.73 5.58 -2.59
N ARG A 55 13.71 5.74 -3.49
CA ARG A 55 13.49 6.00 -4.92
C ARG A 55 14.28 5.00 -5.76
N HIS A 56 13.59 4.36 -6.70
CA HIS A 56 14.15 3.49 -7.72
C HIS A 56 13.83 4.11 -9.08
N GLU A 57 14.84 4.37 -9.91
CA GLU A 57 14.60 4.82 -11.28
C GLU A 57 14.31 3.61 -12.18
N ASP A 58 15.05 2.52 -12.08
CA ASP A 58 14.73 1.24 -12.73
C ASP A 58 14.00 0.28 -11.75
N GLY A 59 14.22 -1.03 -11.90
CA GLY A 59 13.59 -2.07 -11.10
C GLY A 59 13.86 -1.93 -9.60
N GLY A 60 12.81 -2.07 -8.78
CA GLY A 60 12.93 -1.80 -7.34
C GLY A 60 12.15 -2.73 -6.45
N MET A 61 12.81 -3.27 -5.43
CA MET A 61 12.15 -4.00 -4.34
C MET A 61 12.48 -3.38 -2.98
N LEU A 62 11.43 -3.01 -2.24
CA LEU A 62 11.53 -2.51 -0.88
C LEU A 62 10.76 -3.41 0.08
N LEU A 63 11.46 -3.97 1.06
CA LEU A 63 10.90 -4.80 2.13
C LEU A 63 11.19 -4.18 3.50
N LEU A 64 10.15 -3.75 4.21
CA LEU A 64 10.25 -3.24 5.58
C LEU A 64 9.51 -4.17 6.55
N LEU A 65 10.23 -4.70 7.52
CA LEU A 65 9.68 -5.48 8.63
C LEU A 65 9.86 -4.71 9.94
N VAL A 66 8.78 -4.17 10.49
CA VAL A 66 8.83 -3.23 11.61
C VAL A 66 7.83 -3.52 12.71
N THR A 67 8.27 -3.51 13.97
CA THR A 67 7.41 -3.89 15.10
C THR A 67 6.56 -2.74 15.66
N THR A 68 6.84 -1.49 15.32
CA THR A 68 5.97 -0.39 15.75
C THR A 68 5.50 0.41 14.54
N THR A 69 6.26 1.42 14.13
CA THR A 69 5.73 2.45 13.25
C THR A 69 6.58 2.58 11.98
N ILE A 70 5.90 2.68 10.84
CA ILE A 70 6.51 3.01 9.55
C ILE A 70 5.92 4.30 9.02
N VAL A 71 6.79 5.17 8.52
CA VAL A 71 6.47 6.17 7.51
C VAL A 71 7.30 5.85 6.24
N CYS A 72 6.67 5.44 5.14
CA CYS A 72 7.31 5.16 3.84
C CYS A 72 6.93 6.25 2.85
N TYR A 73 7.92 6.80 2.16
CA TYR A 73 7.76 7.58 0.93
C TYR A 73 8.56 6.88 -0.14
N CYS A 74 7.86 6.27 -1.09
CA CYS A 74 8.41 5.21 -1.91
C CYS A 74 7.98 5.49 -3.36
N ARG A 75 8.95 5.70 -4.26
CA ARG A 75 8.71 6.02 -5.68
C ARG A 75 9.50 5.07 -6.57
N HIS A 76 8.81 4.46 -7.52
CA HIS A 76 9.37 3.63 -8.58
C HIS A 76 9.02 4.30 -9.92
N GLU A 77 10.02 4.58 -10.76
CA GLU A 77 9.76 5.06 -12.13
C GLU A 77 9.54 3.89 -13.12
N ASP A 78 10.08 2.71 -12.84
CA ASP A 78 9.87 1.45 -13.57
C ASP A 78 9.23 0.40 -12.63
N ASP A 79 9.30 -0.89 -12.99
CA ASP A 79 8.80 -2.04 -12.23
C ASP A 79 9.14 -1.97 -10.73
N GLY A 80 8.11 -1.93 -9.89
CA GLY A 80 8.28 -1.71 -8.46
C GLY A 80 7.49 -2.65 -7.56
N MET A 81 8.14 -3.15 -6.51
CA MET A 81 7.48 -3.90 -5.44
C MET A 81 7.77 -3.30 -4.06
N LEU A 82 6.71 -2.96 -3.33
CA LEU A 82 6.79 -2.57 -1.92
C LEU A 82 6.03 -3.58 -1.04
N LEU A 83 6.74 -4.16 -0.08
CA LEU A 83 6.20 -5.02 0.96
C LEU A 83 6.46 -4.43 2.35
N LEU A 84 5.39 -4.09 3.07
CA LEU A 84 5.47 -3.63 4.47
C LEU A 84 4.75 -4.59 5.41
N LEU A 85 5.48 -5.07 6.42
CA LEU A 85 4.95 -5.91 7.48
C LEU A 85 5.09 -5.20 8.84
N VAL A 86 3.95 -4.83 9.44
CA VAL A 86 3.97 -3.96 10.63
C VAL A 86 2.97 -4.35 11.71
N THR A 87 3.41 -4.34 12.97
CA THR A 87 2.55 -4.73 14.10
C THR A 87 1.86 -3.57 14.82
N THR A 88 2.12 -2.31 14.49
CA THR A 88 1.23 -1.22 14.93
C THR A 88 0.77 -0.39 13.75
N THR A 89 1.49 0.63 13.33
CA THR A 89 0.95 1.68 12.46
C THR A 89 1.79 1.90 11.22
N ILE A 90 1.13 2.04 10.06
CA ILE A 90 1.76 2.47 8.80
C ILE A 90 1.15 3.78 8.33
N VAL A 91 2.01 4.69 7.90
CA VAL A 91 1.69 5.73 6.92
C VAL A 91 2.54 5.47 5.68
N CYS A 92 1.91 5.19 4.55
CA CYS A 92 2.59 4.87 3.30
C CYS A 92 2.16 5.83 2.20
N TYR A 93 3.14 6.39 1.52
CA TYR A 93 2.98 7.14 0.28
C TYR A 93 3.76 6.41 -0.80
N CYS A 94 3.04 5.87 -1.78
CA CYS A 94 3.62 5.15 -2.90
C CYS A 94 3.21 5.77 -4.23
N ARG A 95 4.18 5.85 -5.14
CA ARG A 95 3.94 6.15 -6.54
C ARG A 95 4.73 5.16 -7.41
N HIS A 96 4.02 4.51 -8.32
CA HIS A 96 4.57 3.72 -9.40
C HIS A 96 4.22 4.45 -10.70
N GLU A 97 5.22 4.74 -11.52
CA GLU A 97 4.95 5.26 -12.86
C GLU A 97 4.65 4.11 -13.84
N ASP A 98 5.40 3.00 -13.79
CA ASP A 98 5.12 1.76 -14.54
C ASP A 98 4.44 0.69 -13.63
N ASP A 99 4.56 -0.59 -13.98
CA ASP A 99 4.02 -1.73 -13.23
C ASP A 99 4.40 -1.69 -11.74
N GLY A 100 3.38 -1.79 -10.88
CA GLY A 100 3.56 -1.61 -9.45
C GLY A 100 2.78 -2.58 -8.59
N MET A 101 3.45 -3.18 -7.60
CA MET A 101 2.83 -3.97 -6.56
C MET A 101 3.09 -3.42 -5.17
N LEU A 102 2.01 -3.17 -4.41
CA LEU A 102 2.07 -2.78 -3.01
C LEU A 102 1.30 -3.77 -2.13
N LEU A 103 2.02 -4.40 -1.20
CA LEU A 103 1.46 -5.30 -0.19
C LEU A 103 1.71 -4.77 1.22
N LEU A 104 0.64 -4.48 1.96
CA LEU A 104 0.71 -4.09 3.37
C LEU A 104 0.00 -5.12 4.26
N LEU A 105 0.73 -5.67 5.22
CA LEU A 105 0.16 -6.51 6.29
C LEU A 105 0.30 -5.80 7.63
N VAL A 106 -0.82 -5.41 8.24
CA VAL A 106 -0.81 -4.60 9.47
C VAL A 106 -1.83 -5.05 10.50
N THR A 107 -1.41 -5.16 11.75
CA THR A 107 -2.32 -5.61 12.82
C THR A 107 -3.21 -4.50 13.38
N THR A 108 -2.81 -3.22 13.30
CA THR A 108 -3.62 -2.11 13.84
C THR A 108 -4.10 -1.15 12.76
N THR A 109 -3.31 -0.14 12.38
CA THR A 109 -3.82 0.98 11.59
C THR A 109 -2.98 1.26 10.36
N ILE A 110 -3.61 1.47 9.21
CA ILE A 110 -2.96 1.95 7.99
C ILE A 110 -3.58 3.27 7.53
N VAL A 111 -2.71 4.17 7.09
CA VAL A 111 -3.02 5.21 6.12
C VAL A 111 -2.15 4.96 4.87
N CYS A 112 -2.75 4.62 3.72
CA CYS A 112 -2.04 4.49 2.42
C CYS A 112 -2.56 5.54 1.44
N TYR A 113 -1.62 6.19 0.78
CA TYR A 113 -1.82 7.00 -0.40
C TYR A 113 -0.98 6.37 -1.51
N CYS A 114 -1.65 5.90 -2.54
CA CYS A 114 -1.05 5.00 -3.50
C CYS A 114 -1.52 5.44 -4.89
N ARG A 115 -0.57 5.67 -5.82
CA ARG A 115 -0.84 6.05 -7.20
C ARG A 115 -0.05 5.14 -8.15
N HIS A 116 -0.74 4.58 -9.11
CA HIS A 116 -0.19 3.84 -10.24
C HIS A 116 -0.57 4.61 -11.51
N GLU A 117 0.38 4.92 -12.37
CA GLU A 117 0.06 5.45 -13.70
C GLU A 117 -0.26 4.28 -14.65
N ASP A 118 0.57 3.24 -14.70
CA ASP A 118 0.30 2.00 -15.46
C ASP A 118 -0.26 0.87 -14.55
N ASP A 119 0.00 -0.42 -14.86
CA ASP A 119 -0.64 -1.55 -14.19
C ASP A 119 -0.31 -1.57 -12.68
N GLY A 120 -1.35 -1.62 -11.86
CA GLY A 120 -1.20 -1.48 -10.42
C GLY A 120 -1.94 -2.54 -9.62
N MET A 121 -1.25 -3.16 -8.66
CA MET A 121 -1.87 -4.03 -7.66
C MET A 121 -1.61 -3.51 -6.23
N LEU A 122 -2.70 -3.24 -5.51
CA LEU A 122 -2.68 -2.88 -4.11
C LEU A 122 -3.43 -3.92 -3.25
N LEU A 123 -2.70 -4.57 -2.35
CA LEU A 123 -3.23 -5.56 -1.41
C LEU A 123 -3.01 -5.12 0.04
N LEU A 124 -4.10 -4.87 0.77
CA LEU A 124 -4.06 -4.49 2.19
C LEU A 124 -4.77 -5.53 3.07
N LEU A 125 -4.03 -6.14 4.00
CA LEU A 125 -4.56 -7.05 5.02
C LEU A 125 -4.43 -6.41 6.40
N VAL A 126 -5.56 -6.02 7.01
CA VAL A 126 -5.54 -5.23 8.26
C VAL A 126 -6.52 -5.70 9.32
N SER A 127 -6.04 -5.84 10.57
CA SER A 127 -6.89 -6.32 11.67
C SER A 127 -7.70 -5.25 12.41
N ARG A 128 -7.44 -3.96 12.17
CA ARG A 128 -8.35 -2.90 12.67
C ARG A 128 -8.76 -1.95 11.57
N THR A 129 -8.02 -0.87 11.37
CA THR A 129 -8.53 0.29 10.64
C THR A 129 -7.68 0.62 9.43
N ILE A 130 -8.32 0.83 8.28
CA ILE A 130 -7.67 1.38 7.08
C ILE A 130 -8.32 2.70 6.70
N VAL A 131 -7.46 3.67 6.37
CA VAL A 131 -7.79 4.75 5.46
C VAL A 131 -6.92 4.59 4.20
N CYS A 132 -7.55 4.40 3.05
CA CYS A 132 -6.85 4.16 1.79
C CYS A 132 -7.33 5.17 0.74
N TYR A 133 -6.36 5.81 0.09
CA TYR A 133 -6.55 6.62 -1.09
C TYR A 133 -5.76 5.96 -2.22
N CYS A 134 -6.45 5.48 -3.24
CA CYS A 134 -5.82 4.86 -4.40
C CYS A 134 -6.28 5.53 -5.69
N ARG A 135 -5.34 5.71 -6.61
CA ARG A 135 -5.61 6.10 -7.99
C ARG A 135 -4.83 5.20 -8.93
N HIS A 136 -5.52 4.60 -9.89
CA HIS A 136 -4.95 3.92 -11.04
C HIS A 136 -5.36 4.74 -12.27
N GLU A 137 -4.41 5.07 -13.14
CA GLU A 137 -4.76 5.64 -14.44
C GLU A 137 -5.09 4.52 -15.42
N ASP A 138 -4.23 3.50 -15.57
CA ASP A 138 -4.50 2.28 -16.37
C ASP A 138 -5.12 1.14 -15.52
N ASP A 139 -4.89 -0.13 -15.92
CA ASP A 139 -5.34 -1.35 -15.26
C ASP A 139 -4.99 -1.38 -13.75
N GLY A 140 -6.01 -1.53 -12.91
CA GLY A 140 -5.85 -1.44 -11.47
C GLY A 140 -6.62 -2.48 -10.68
N MET A 141 -5.94 -3.16 -9.76
CA MET A 141 -6.57 -4.04 -8.77
C MET A 141 -6.33 -3.56 -7.34
N LEU A 142 -7.41 -3.34 -6.62
CA LEU A 142 -7.41 -3.04 -5.19
C LEU A 142 -8.16 -4.11 -4.39
N LEU A 143 -7.44 -4.82 -3.53
CA LEU A 143 -7.98 -5.79 -2.59
C LEU A 143 -7.76 -5.34 -1.14
N LEU A 144 -8.86 -5.10 -0.43
CA LEU A 144 -8.85 -4.76 1.00
C LEU A 144 -9.54 -5.86 1.83
N LEU A 145 -8.77 -6.49 2.71
CA LEU A 145 -9.26 -7.47 3.68
C LEU A 145 -9.12 -6.92 5.10
N VAL A 146 -10.24 -6.56 5.74
CA VAL A 146 -10.22 -5.82 7.01
C VAL A 146 -11.20 -6.35 8.04
N THR A 147 -10.75 -6.52 9.28
CA THR A 147 -11.61 -7.07 10.35
C THR A 147 -12.30 -6.04 11.23
N THR A 148 -12.06 -4.74 11.05
CA THR A 148 -12.96 -3.74 11.65
C THR A 148 -13.44 -2.74 10.61
N THR A 149 -12.65 -1.72 10.28
CA THR A 149 -13.19 -0.53 9.61
C THR A 149 -12.37 -0.13 8.39
N ILE A 150 -13.03 0.13 7.27
CA ILE A 150 -12.43 0.71 6.07
C ILE A 150 -13.04 2.08 5.78
N VAL A 151 -12.16 3.02 5.44
CA VAL A 151 -12.47 4.17 4.59
C VAL A 151 -11.61 4.07 3.33
N CYS A 152 -12.21 3.84 2.15
CA CYS A 152 -11.51 3.83 0.86
C CYS A 152 -12.04 4.94 -0.05
N TYR A 153 -11.10 5.65 -0.67
CA TYR A 153 -11.31 6.55 -1.78
C TYR A 153 -10.49 6.04 -2.95
N CYS A 154 -11.16 5.60 -3.99
CA CYS A 154 -10.55 4.77 -5.00
C CYS A 154 -11.01 5.25 -6.39
N ARG A 155 -10.08 5.60 -7.28
CA ARG A 155 -10.38 6.04 -8.66
C ARG A 155 -9.60 5.18 -9.65
N HIS A 156 -10.30 4.67 -10.64
CA HIS A 156 -9.74 4.03 -11.83
C HIS A 156 -10.19 4.85 -13.04
N GLU A 157 -9.26 5.22 -13.91
CA GLU A 157 -9.64 5.83 -15.19
C GLU A 157 -10.00 4.72 -16.18
N ASP A 158 -9.11 3.74 -16.38
CA ASP A 158 -9.35 2.59 -17.27
C ASP A 158 -9.90 1.35 -16.51
N ASP A 159 -9.41 0.13 -16.80
CA ASP A 159 -9.98 -1.09 -16.22
C ASP A 159 -9.65 -1.22 -14.71
N GLY A 160 -10.71 -1.33 -13.90
CA GLY A 160 -10.56 -1.31 -12.44
C GLY A 160 -11.29 -2.45 -11.74
N MET A 161 -10.59 -3.18 -10.88
CA MET A 161 -11.19 -4.14 -9.95
C MET A 161 -11.01 -3.69 -8.49
N LEU A 162 -12.12 -3.49 -7.80
CA LEU A 162 -12.15 -3.20 -6.36
C LEU A 162 -12.86 -4.33 -5.59
N LEU A 163 -12.11 -5.02 -4.72
CA LEU A 163 -12.63 -6.05 -3.83
C LEU A 163 -12.47 -5.63 -2.36
N LEU A 164 -13.61 -5.45 -1.69
CA LEU A 164 -13.68 -5.10 -0.27
C LEU A 164 -14.29 -6.24 0.54
N LEU A 165 -13.50 -6.86 1.41
CA LEU A 165 -13.96 -7.86 2.36
C LEU A 165 -13.79 -7.34 3.79
N VAL A 166 -14.91 -6.94 4.40
CA VAL A 166 -14.91 -6.32 5.74
C VAL A 166 -15.91 -6.96 6.67
N THR A 167 -15.51 -7.18 7.92
CA THR A 167 -16.47 -7.67 8.92
C THR A 167 -17.39 -6.53 9.37
N THR A 168 -16.86 -5.44 9.94
CA THR A 168 -17.72 -4.45 10.58
C THR A 168 -18.19 -3.36 9.63
N THR A 169 -17.41 -2.31 9.40
CA THR A 169 -17.90 -1.07 8.76
C THR A 169 -17.11 -0.69 7.51
N ILE A 170 -17.81 -0.33 6.45
CA ILE A 170 -17.21 0.24 5.23
C ILE A 170 -17.77 1.64 4.97
N VAL A 171 -16.86 2.56 4.67
CA VAL A 171 -17.16 3.78 3.92
C VAL A 171 -16.33 3.73 2.64
N CYS A 172 -16.99 3.65 1.48
CA CYS A 172 -16.33 3.52 0.19
C CYS A 172 -16.81 4.62 -0.76
N TYR A 173 -15.86 5.36 -1.30
CA TYR A 173 -16.04 6.27 -2.42
C TYR A 173 -15.26 5.72 -3.60
N CYS A 174 -15.95 5.30 -4.65
CA CYS A 174 -15.29 4.74 -5.83
C CYS A 174 -15.75 5.38 -7.14
N ARG A 175 -14.83 5.63 -8.06
CA ARG A 175 -15.15 6.09 -9.41
C ARG A 175 -14.36 5.25 -10.42
N HIS A 176 -15.08 4.73 -11.40
CA HIS A 176 -14.51 4.13 -12.61
C HIS A 176 -14.96 5.00 -13.78
N GLU A 177 -14.04 5.41 -14.65
CA GLU A 177 -14.40 6.10 -15.89
C GLU A 177 -14.80 5.05 -16.94
N ASP A 178 -13.96 4.03 -17.18
CA ASP A 178 -14.24 2.96 -18.13
C ASP A 178 -14.75 1.66 -17.44
N ASP A 179 -14.12 0.51 -17.69
CA ASP A 179 -14.59 -0.80 -17.20
C ASP A 179 -14.31 -0.98 -15.71
N GLY A 180 -15.37 -1.21 -14.92
CA GLY A 180 -15.24 -1.28 -13.46
C GLY A 180 -15.94 -2.48 -12.85
N MET A 181 -15.21 -3.29 -12.09
CA MET A 181 -15.79 -4.33 -11.24
C MET A 181 -15.65 -3.97 -9.76
N LEU A 182 -16.79 -3.83 -9.09
CA LEU A 182 -16.86 -3.64 -7.64
C LEU A 182 -17.53 -4.83 -6.95
N LEU A 183 -16.79 -5.52 -6.08
CA LEU A 183 -17.31 -6.57 -5.21
C LEU A 183 -17.11 -6.17 -3.74
N ILE A 184 -18.22 -6.05 -3.00
CA ILE A 184 -18.19 -5.72 -1.57
C ILE A 184 -18.92 -6.80 -0.78
N LEU A 185 -18.19 -7.39 0.17
CA LEU A 185 -18.73 -8.29 1.18
C LEU A 185 -18.55 -7.66 2.56
N VAL A 186 -19.67 -7.35 3.21
CA VAL A 186 -19.70 -6.70 4.52
C VAL A 186 -20.70 -7.34 5.47
N THR A 187 -20.38 -7.45 6.75
CA THR A 187 -21.28 -8.12 7.71
C THR A 187 -22.17 -7.19 8.50
N THR A 188 -21.79 -5.92 8.71
CA THR A 188 -22.59 -5.00 9.53
C THR A 188 -23.05 -3.73 8.82
N THR A 189 -22.18 -2.77 8.52
CA THR A 189 -22.60 -1.46 8.01
C THR A 189 -21.79 -1.04 6.79
N MET A 190 -22.47 -0.40 5.85
CA MET A 190 -21.86 0.12 4.62
C MET A 190 -22.47 1.46 4.26
N VAL A 191 -21.58 2.42 3.97
CA VAL A 191 -21.89 3.63 3.22
C VAL A 191 -21.08 3.56 1.94
N ARG A 192 -21.74 3.69 0.78
CA ARG A 192 -21.10 3.65 -0.52
C ARG A 192 -21.55 4.80 -1.39
N TYR A 193 -20.60 5.43 -2.05
CA TYR A 193 -20.82 6.33 -3.17
C TYR A 193 -19.96 5.84 -4.32
N CYS A 194 -20.56 5.24 -5.34
CA CYS A 194 -19.81 5.02 -6.55
C CYS A 194 -20.52 5.39 -7.82
N ARG A 195 -19.68 5.74 -8.79
CA ARG A 195 -20.03 6.14 -10.14
C ARG A 195 -19.21 5.28 -11.11
N HIS A 196 -19.90 4.75 -12.12
CA HIS A 196 -19.32 4.22 -13.33
C HIS A 196 -19.80 5.15 -14.46
N GLU A 197 -18.91 5.60 -15.34
CA GLU A 197 -19.31 6.41 -16.50
C GLU A 197 -19.72 5.51 -17.66
N ASP A 198 -18.94 4.46 -17.91
CA ASP A 198 -19.24 3.44 -18.92
C ASP A 198 -19.68 2.09 -18.30
N ASP A 199 -18.97 0.99 -18.58
CA ASP A 199 -19.41 -0.36 -18.25
C ASP A 199 -19.00 -0.78 -16.82
N GLY A 200 -19.99 -0.85 -15.93
CA GLY A 200 -19.79 -1.14 -14.51
C GLY A 200 -20.54 -2.37 -14.02
N MET A 201 -19.84 -3.28 -13.35
CA MET A 201 -20.46 -4.36 -12.57
C MET A 201 -20.33 -4.10 -11.07
N LEU A 202 -21.47 -4.15 -10.37
CA LEU A 202 -21.54 -4.06 -8.92
C LEU A 202 -22.18 -5.30 -8.32
N LEU A 203 -21.45 -5.97 -7.42
CA LEU A 203 -21.95 -7.07 -6.59
C LEU A 203 -21.81 -6.73 -5.11
N LEU A 204 -22.95 -6.66 -4.42
CA LEU A 204 -23.03 -6.37 -2.98
C LEU A 204 -23.59 -7.57 -2.23
N LEU A 205 -22.80 -8.10 -1.29
CA LEU A 205 -23.23 -9.14 -0.36
C LEU A 205 -23.17 -8.61 1.07
N VAL A 206 -24.34 -8.40 1.67
CA VAL A 206 -24.47 -7.93 3.06
C VAL A 206 -25.06 -9.07 3.91
N SER A 207 -24.29 -9.62 4.84
CA SER A 207 -24.71 -10.82 5.58
C SER A 207 -25.66 -10.54 6.75
N ARG A 208 -25.83 -9.28 7.19
CA ARG A 208 -26.92 -8.86 8.09
C ARG A 208 -27.39 -7.43 7.76
N THR A 209 -28.64 -7.29 7.34
CA THR A 209 -29.32 -5.98 7.26
C THR A 209 -29.81 -5.59 8.65
N THR A 210 -29.17 -4.64 9.33
CA THR A 210 -29.89 -3.90 10.38
C THR A 210 -30.76 -2.87 9.67
N ALA A 211 -32.04 -3.21 9.51
CA ALA A 211 -33.07 -2.26 9.12
C ALA A 211 -33.16 -1.16 10.20
N ASN A 212 -33.09 0.09 9.76
CA ASN A 212 -33.71 1.24 10.43
C ASN A 212 -34.30 2.12 9.34
#